data_AF-A0AAN2UFF2-F1
#
_entry.id   AF-A0AAN2UFF2-F1
#
_cell.length_a   1.000
_cell.length_b   1.000
_cell.length_c   1.000
_cell.angle_alpha   90.00
_cell.angle_beta   90.00
_cell.angle_gamma   90.00
#
_symmetry.space_group_name_H-M   'P 1'
#
loop_
_entity.id
_entity.type
_entity.pdbx_description
1 polymer ?
#
loop_
_entity_poly.entity_id
_entity_poly.type
_entity_poly.pdbx_seq_one_letter_code
_entity_poly.pdbx_strand_id
1 'polypeptide(L)'
;MKLDEYLKLNNTTRYEVAKISGIPETSFKSIRNRDVNNLSGRFYRAIGLVLGKTGGQIYDEITADENTVFNFLGKHHVHDKERVTELLDYMLYFKKHDIDVTNVSFNRFENEIENGNISGDEDDVLKVIDNLIENFKNMKENVESGNLPTLEKID
;
A
#
# COMPACT_ATOMS: atom_id res chain seq x y z
N MET A 1 8.07 5.32 -2.70
CA MET A 1 8.98 5.48 -3.87
C MET A 1 9.00 6.94 -4.36
N LYS A 2 10.06 7.48 -4.99
CA LYS A 2 9.99 8.86 -5.57
C LYS A 2 9.42 8.85 -6.99
N LEU A 3 8.79 9.96 -7.40
CA LEU A 3 8.21 10.09 -8.74
C LEU A 3 9.24 9.83 -9.87
N ASP A 4 10.45 10.36 -9.73
CA ASP A 4 11.51 10.17 -10.73
C ASP A 4 11.99 8.71 -10.82
N GLU A 5 11.90 7.94 -9.73
CA GLU A 5 12.23 6.51 -9.73
C GLU A 5 11.16 5.73 -10.47
N TYR A 6 9.88 5.98 -10.17
CA TYR A 6 8.77 5.34 -10.86
C TYR A 6 8.75 5.58 -12.37
N LEU A 7 8.96 6.84 -12.79
CA LEU A 7 8.97 7.19 -14.22
C LEU A 7 10.13 6.51 -14.95
N LYS A 8 11.32 6.43 -14.32
CA LYS A 8 12.47 5.70 -14.87
C LYS A 8 12.18 4.22 -15.04
N LEU A 9 11.54 3.57 -14.06
CA LEU A 9 11.16 2.15 -14.15
C LEU A 9 10.20 1.89 -15.31
N ASN A 10 9.36 2.88 -15.65
CA ASN A 10 8.41 2.81 -16.76
C ASN A 10 8.94 3.42 -18.06
N ASN A 11 10.27 3.61 -18.20
CA ASN A 11 10.91 4.15 -19.40
C ASN A 11 10.32 5.48 -19.88
N THR A 12 9.93 6.35 -18.95
CA THR A 12 9.37 7.67 -19.26
C THR A 12 9.99 8.77 -18.42
N THR A 13 9.69 10.02 -18.76
CA THR A 13 10.24 11.22 -18.12
C THR A 13 9.13 12.22 -17.78
N ARG A 14 9.37 13.07 -16.78
CA ARG A 14 8.47 14.20 -16.48
C ARG A 14 8.21 15.09 -17.69
N TYR A 15 9.18 15.21 -18.60
CA TYR A 15 9.06 15.98 -19.82
C TYR A 15 8.00 15.37 -20.76
N GLU A 16 8.05 14.06 -20.98
CA GLU A 16 7.07 13.35 -21.81
C GLU A 16 5.67 13.41 -21.19
N VAL A 17 5.58 13.19 -19.86
CA VAL A 17 4.32 13.31 -19.14
C VAL A 17 3.74 14.72 -19.27
N ALA A 18 4.55 15.76 -19.09
CA ALA A 18 4.12 17.16 -19.24
C ALA A 18 3.63 17.45 -20.67
N LYS A 19 4.38 16.99 -21.68
CA LYS A 19 4.06 17.24 -23.09
C LYS A 19 2.77 16.56 -23.53
N ILE A 20 2.53 15.32 -23.09
CA ILE A 20 1.35 14.53 -23.49
C ILE A 20 0.11 14.96 -22.70
N SER A 21 0.24 15.18 -21.38
CA SER A 21 -0.90 15.52 -20.53
C SER A 21 -1.33 16.98 -20.60
N GLY A 22 -0.50 17.86 -21.17
CA GLY A 22 -0.73 19.31 -21.18
C GLY A 22 -0.48 20.00 -19.83
N ILE A 23 0.00 19.28 -18.82
CA ILE A 23 0.38 19.87 -17.53
C ILE A 23 1.76 20.54 -17.67
N PRO A 24 1.94 21.80 -17.24
CA PRO A 24 3.23 22.48 -17.33
C PRO A 24 4.34 21.72 -16.59
N GLU A 25 5.53 21.61 -17.21
CA GLU A 25 6.69 20.94 -16.61
C GLU A 25 7.10 21.55 -15.24
N THR A 26 6.87 22.85 -15.06
CA THR A 26 7.06 23.57 -13.79
C THR A 26 6.22 22.96 -12.65
N SER A 27 5.03 22.46 -12.96
CA SER A 27 4.17 21.75 -12.01
C SER A 27 4.82 20.46 -11.54
N PHE A 28 5.47 19.71 -12.43
CA PHE A 28 6.21 18.49 -12.09
C PHE A 28 7.51 18.78 -11.32
N LYS A 29 8.17 19.92 -11.57
CA LYS A 29 9.32 20.36 -10.77
C LYS A 29 8.95 20.61 -9.30
N SER A 30 7.78 21.20 -9.05
CA SER A 30 7.29 21.51 -7.69
C SER A 30 6.99 20.29 -6.81
N ILE A 31 6.87 19.12 -7.44
CA ILE A 31 6.55 17.84 -6.77
C ILE A 31 7.69 16.83 -6.84
N ARG A 32 8.84 17.18 -7.43
CA ARG A 32 9.97 16.26 -7.65
C ARG A 32 10.46 15.57 -6.39
N ASN A 33 10.52 16.31 -5.29
CA ASN A 33 11.01 15.83 -4.01
C ASN A 33 9.88 15.50 -3.04
N ARG A 34 8.62 15.60 -3.47
CA ARG A 34 7.49 15.22 -2.62
C ARG A 34 7.38 13.71 -2.59
N ASP A 35 6.90 13.24 -1.45
CA ASP A 35 6.33 11.93 -1.37
C ASP A 35 5.21 11.82 -2.42
N VAL A 36 5.32 10.78 -3.23
CA VAL A 36 4.37 10.45 -4.28
C VAL A 36 2.96 10.22 -3.76
N ASN A 37 2.77 9.85 -2.50
CA ASN A 37 1.45 9.69 -1.87
C ASN A 37 0.71 11.01 -1.71
N ASN A 38 1.44 12.12 -1.76
CA ASN A 38 0.91 13.47 -1.58
C ASN A 38 0.73 14.20 -2.91
N LEU A 39 0.70 13.47 -4.03
CA LEU A 39 0.41 14.06 -5.33
C LEU A 39 -1.10 14.23 -5.51
N SER A 40 -1.50 15.39 -6.02
CA SER A 40 -2.90 15.59 -6.43
C SER A 40 -3.27 14.61 -7.56
N GLY A 41 -4.49 14.08 -7.54
CA GLY A 41 -4.99 13.07 -8.49
C GLY A 41 -4.77 13.38 -9.98
N ARG A 42 -4.69 14.66 -10.37
CA ARG A 42 -4.34 15.09 -11.73
C ARG A 42 -2.98 14.58 -12.21
N PHE A 43 -2.01 14.39 -11.32
CA PHE A 43 -0.67 13.91 -11.68
C PHE A 43 -0.69 12.41 -11.95
N TYR A 44 -1.37 11.60 -11.13
CA TYR A 44 -1.53 10.18 -11.43
C TYR A 44 -2.29 9.96 -12.74
N ARG A 45 -3.34 10.75 -13.02
CA ARG A 45 -4.05 10.70 -14.31
C ARG A 45 -3.15 11.06 -15.48
N ALA A 46 -2.30 12.08 -15.35
CA ALA A 46 -1.37 12.49 -16.39
C ALA A 46 -0.32 11.43 -16.69
N ILE A 47 0.23 10.79 -15.65
CA ILE A 47 1.16 9.67 -15.80
C ILE A 47 0.44 8.46 -16.42
N GLY A 48 -0.77 8.16 -15.95
CA GLY A 48 -1.59 7.07 -16.47
C GLY A 48 -1.89 7.23 -17.96
N LEU A 49 -2.19 8.46 -18.41
CA LEU A 49 -2.39 8.76 -19.84
C LEU A 49 -1.18 8.37 -20.70
N VAL A 50 0.04 8.60 -20.21
CA VAL A 50 1.28 8.29 -20.94
C VAL A 50 1.55 6.79 -20.95
N LEU A 51 1.24 6.11 -19.84
CA LEU A 51 1.52 4.69 -19.64
C LEU A 51 0.38 3.76 -20.07
N GLY A 52 -0.75 4.32 -20.56
CA GLY A 52 -1.93 3.53 -20.91
C GLY A 52 -2.65 2.92 -19.69
N LYS A 53 -2.55 3.57 -18.52
CA LYS A 53 -3.13 3.12 -17.24
C LYS A 53 -4.11 4.15 -16.68
N THR A 54 -4.96 3.72 -15.76
CA THR A 54 -5.80 4.64 -14.98
C THR A 54 -4.97 5.34 -13.90
N GLY A 55 -5.41 6.52 -13.46
CA GLY A 55 -4.75 7.20 -12.34
C GLY A 55 -4.80 6.40 -11.02
N GLY A 56 -5.79 5.51 -10.86
CA GLY A 56 -5.85 4.59 -9.72
C GLY A 56 -4.72 3.56 -9.78
N GLN A 57 -4.57 2.87 -10.92
CA GLN A 57 -3.46 1.91 -11.11
C GLN A 57 -2.09 2.54 -10.91
N ILE A 58 -1.89 3.79 -11.35
CA ILE A 58 -0.64 4.52 -11.10
C ILE A 58 -0.45 4.80 -9.60
N TYR A 59 -1.51 5.19 -8.89
CA TYR A 59 -1.45 5.38 -7.44
C TYR A 59 -1.05 4.07 -6.77
N ASP A 60 -1.77 2.99 -7.06
CA ASP A 60 -1.55 1.66 -6.48
C ASP A 60 -0.11 1.16 -6.71
N GLU A 61 0.41 1.25 -7.94
CA GLU A 61 1.78 0.84 -8.28
C GLU A 61 2.84 1.70 -7.59
N ILE A 62 2.58 2.99 -7.42
CA ILE A 62 3.52 3.91 -6.81
C ILE A 62 3.54 3.76 -5.27
N THR A 63 2.41 3.38 -4.68
CA THR A 63 2.25 3.13 -3.24
C THR A 63 2.50 1.67 -2.85
N ALA A 64 2.82 0.81 -3.82
CA ALA A 64 2.98 -0.64 -3.66
C ALA A 64 4.07 -1.06 -2.63
N ASP A 65 4.95 -0.14 -2.23
CA ASP A 65 6.01 -0.40 -1.25
C ASP A 65 5.75 0.23 0.13
N GLU A 66 4.71 1.05 0.31
CA GLU A 66 4.57 1.88 1.53
C GLU A 66 3.48 1.39 2.50
N ASN A 67 2.57 0.54 2.03
CA ASN A 67 1.58 -0.10 2.89
C ASN A 67 1.25 -1.49 2.39
N THR A 68 2.05 -2.46 2.82
CA THR A 68 1.93 -3.86 2.41
C THR A 68 0.56 -4.44 2.73
N VAL A 69 -0.10 -3.97 3.80
CA VAL A 69 -1.46 -4.37 4.17
C VAL A 69 -2.47 -3.93 3.11
N PHE A 70 -2.45 -2.66 2.68
CA PHE A 70 -3.32 -2.20 1.59
C PHE A 70 -3.03 -2.93 0.27
N ASN A 71 -1.76 -3.18 -0.02
CA ASN A 71 -1.37 -3.88 -1.24
C ASN A 71 -1.86 -5.32 -1.23
N PHE A 72 -1.80 -6.00 -0.08
CA PHE A 72 -2.36 -7.33 0.11
C PHE A 72 -3.88 -7.34 -0.13
N LEU A 73 -4.63 -6.43 0.50
CA LEU A 73 -6.08 -6.31 0.31
C LEU A 73 -6.45 -6.04 -1.15
N GLY A 74 -5.71 -5.16 -1.81
CA GLY A 74 -5.92 -4.79 -3.22
C GLY A 74 -5.60 -5.94 -4.18
N LYS A 75 -4.46 -6.62 -3.98
CA LYS A 75 -3.99 -7.76 -4.80
C LYS A 75 -4.98 -8.92 -4.79
N HIS A 76 -5.60 -9.20 -3.65
CA HIS A 76 -6.53 -10.31 -3.49
C HIS A 76 -8.01 -9.92 -3.63
N HIS A 77 -8.30 -8.68 -4.04
CA HIS A 77 -9.67 -8.18 -4.27
C HIS A 77 -10.62 -8.44 -3.10
N VAL A 78 -10.17 -8.18 -1.87
CA VAL A 78 -10.95 -8.48 -0.66
C VAL A 78 -12.22 -7.63 -0.63
N HIS A 79 -13.38 -8.29 -0.65
CA HIS A 79 -14.69 -7.63 -0.64
C HIS A 79 -15.36 -7.60 0.74
N ASP A 80 -14.80 -8.29 1.73
CA ASP A 80 -15.33 -8.30 3.09
C ASP A 80 -15.13 -6.95 3.78
N LYS A 81 -16.18 -6.13 3.71
CA LYS A 81 -16.17 -4.78 4.24
C LYS A 81 -15.99 -4.73 5.76
N GLU A 82 -16.50 -5.71 6.49
CA GLU A 82 -16.47 -5.71 7.95
C GLU A 82 -15.03 -5.87 8.43
N ARG A 83 -14.35 -6.92 7.95
CA ARG A 83 -12.94 -7.19 8.26
C ARG A 83 -12.00 -6.08 7.80
N VAL A 84 -12.21 -5.58 6.59
CA VAL A 84 -11.42 -4.46 6.07
C VAL A 84 -11.60 -3.22 6.93
N THR A 85 -12.83 -2.90 7.35
CA THR A 85 -13.07 -1.72 8.21
C THR A 85 -12.39 -1.89 9.57
N GLU A 86 -12.52 -3.06 10.21
CA GLU A 86 -11.90 -3.35 11.49
C GLU A 86 -10.37 -3.23 11.44
N LEU A 87 -9.75 -3.83 10.41
CA LEU A 87 -8.30 -3.73 10.21
C LEU A 87 -7.84 -2.28 10.05
N LEU A 88 -8.59 -1.46 9.31
CA LEU A 88 -8.27 -0.05 9.09
C LEU A 88 -8.43 0.79 10.36
N ASP A 89 -9.41 0.49 11.20
CA ASP A 89 -9.58 1.17 12.48
C ASP A 89 -8.38 0.94 13.41
N TYR A 90 -7.81 -0.28 13.41
CA TYR A 90 -6.56 -0.56 14.14
C TYR A 90 -5.36 0.20 13.54
N MET A 91 -5.19 0.19 12.22
CA MET A 91 -4.10 0.94 11.58
C MET A 91 -4.18 2.44 11.89
N LEU A 92 -5.40 2.99 11.91
CA LEU A 92 -5.64 4.38 12.29
C LEU A 92 -5.31 4.64 13.77
N TYR A 93 -5.66 3.71 14.67
CA TYR A 93 -5.28 3.77 16.08
C TYR A 93 -3.75 3.84 16.24
N PHE A 94 -3.01 2.92 15.63
CA PHE A 94 -1.54 2.88 15.72
C PHE A 94 -0.89 4.14 15.17
N LYS A 95 -1.37 4.64 14.03
CA LYS A 95 -0.90 5.91 13.46
C LYS A 95 -1.10 7.10 14.42
N LYS A 96 -2.22 7.15 15.15
CA LYS A 96 -2.47 8.21 16.16
C LYS A 96 -1.52 8.12 17.36
N HIS A 97 -0.97 6.95 17.60
CA HIS A 97 0.03 6.68 18.65
C HIS A 97 1.47 6.63 18.12
N ASP A 98 1.71 7.10 16.88
CA ASP A 98 3.03 7.12 16.25
C ASP A 98 3.68 5.73 16.10
N ILE A 99 2.85 4.70 15.98
CA ILE A 99 3.27 3.30 15.76
C ILE A 99 3.04 2.97 14.29
N ASP A 100 4.11 2.56 13.60
CA ASP A 100 4.04 2.12 12.21
C ASP A 100 3.73 0.63 12.12
N VAL A 101 2.61 0.31 11.46
CA VAL A 101 2.15 -1.06 11.20
C VAL A 101 1.93 -1.31 9.70
N THR A 102 2.44 -0.44 8.82
CA THR A 102 2.18 -0.54 7.38
C THR A 102 3.12 -1.52 6.67
N ASN A 103 4.19 -1.96 7.33
CA ASN A 103 5.21 -2.86 6.78
C ASN A 103 5.09 -4.30 7.34
N VAL A 104 3.92 -4.91 7.17
CA VAL A 104 3.67 -6.33 7.49
C VAL A 104 4.17 -7.21 6.35
N SER A 105 4.90 -8.28 6.66
CA SER A 105 5.35 -9.25 5.65
C SER A 105 4.27 -10.31 5.40
N PHE A 106 4.00 -10.61 4.13
CA PHE A 106 3.11 -11.71 3.72
C PHE A 106 3.88 -12.87 3.06
N ASN A 107 5.23 -12.88 3.18
CA ASN A 107 6.09 -13.86 2.51
C ASN A 107 5.73 -15.31 2.86
N ARG A 108 5.31 -15.60 4.10
CA ARG A 108 4.91 -16.97 4.47
C ARG A 108 3.68 -17.42 3.68
N PHE A 109 2.66 -16.57 3.59
CA PHE A 109 1.47 -16.86 2.80
C PHE A 109 1.81 -17.09 1.32
N GLU A 110 2.64 -16.22 0.73
CA GLU A 110 3.08 -16.37 -0.66
C GLU A 110 3.88 -17.67 -0.87
N ASN A 111 4.78 -18.01 0.05
CA ASN A 111 5.54 -19.26 0.01
C ASN A 111 4.64 -20.49 0.17
N GLU A 112 3.60 -20.43 1.01
CA GLU A 112 2.67 -21.55 1.19
C GLU A 112 1.84 -21.80 -0.09
N ILE A 113 1.51 -20.75 -0.86
CA ILE A 113 0.92 -20.89 -2.19
C ILE A 113 1.91 -21.52 -3.17
N GLU A 114 3.14 -21.00 -3.25
CA GLU A 114 4.17 -21.50 -4.18
C GLU A 114 4.51 -22.97 -3.95
N ASN A 115 4.52 -23.41 -2.69
CA ASN A 115 4.76 -24.80 -2.31
C ASN A 115 3.52 -25.70 -2.49
N GLY A 116 2.36 -25.15 -2.84
CA GLY A 116 1.10 -25.87 -3.01
C GLY A 116 0.48 -26.36 -1.70
N ASN A 117 0.86 -25.75 -0.56
CA ASN A 117 0.29 -26.07 0.76
C ASN A 117 -1.10 -25.45 0.94
N ILE A 118 -1.32 -24.29 0.33
CA ILE A 118 -2.61 -23.60 0.27
C ILE A 118 -2.95 -23.22 -1.17
N SER A 119 -4.25 -23.00 -1.45
CA SER A 119 -4.72 -22.59 -2.77
C SER A 119 -4.56 -21.09 -3.00
N GLY A 120 -4.54 -20.30 -1.91
CA GLY A 120 -4.55 -18.84 -1.99
C GLY A 120 -5.90 -18.29 -2.46
N ASP A 121 -6.98 -19.05 -2.24
CA ASP A 121 -8.34 -18.62 -2.51
C ASP A 121 -8.85 -17.60 -1.47
N GLU A 122 -10.10 -17.17 -1.64
CA GLU A 122 -10.72 -16.17 -0.77
C GLU A 122 -10.73 -16.59 0.70
N ASP A 123 -10.98 -17.87 1.01
CA ASP A 123 -11.01 -18.35 2.39
C ASP A 123 -9.63 -18.28 3.04
N ASP A 124 -8.57 -18.61 2.31
CA ASP A 124 -7.19 -18.50 2.80
C ASP A 124 -6.77 -17.05 3.00
N VAL A 125 -7.17 -16.15 2.10
CA VAL A 125 -6.94 -14.70 2.24
C VAL A 125 -7.66 -14.15 3.48
N LEU A 126 -8.93 -14.54 3.70
CA LEU A 126 -9.70 -14.09 4.85
C LEU A 126 -9.08 -14.56 6.17
N LYS A 127 -8.52 -15.77 6.25
CA LYS A 127 -7.78 -16.24 7.43
C LYS A 127 -6.56 -15.38 7.73
N VAL A 128 -5.80 -14.97 6.71
CA VAL A 128 -4.66 -14.07 6.90
C VAL A 128 -5.11 -12.73 7.48
N ILE A 129 -6.25 -12.22 7.03
CA ILE A 129 -6.83 -10.98 7.56
C ILE A 129 -7.29 -11.16 9.01
N ASP A 130 -7.96 -12.26 9.33
CA ASP A 130 -8.40 -12.57 10.70
C ASP A 130 -7.20 -12.64 11.66
N ASN A 131 -6.12 -13.31 11.24
CA ASN A 131 -4.87 -13.38 12.02
C ASN A 131 -4.24 -11.99 12.20
N LEU A 132 -4.26 -11.15 11.17
CA LEU A 132 -3.72 -9.80 11.24
C LEU A 132 -4.54 -8.91 12.20
N ILE A 133 -5.86 -9.02 12.15
CA ILE A 133 -6.79 -8.34 13.08
C ILE A 133 -6.51 -8.77 14.52
N GLU A 134 -6.37 -10.07 14.77
CA GLU A 134 -6.06 -10.59 16.11
C GLU A 134 -4.71 -10.05 16.62
N ASN A 135 -3.69 -10.06 15.78
CA ASN A 135 -2.38 -9.50 16.12
C ASN A 135 -2.47 -8.00 16.45
N PHE A 136 -3.19 -7.22 15.65
CA PHE A 136 -3.39 -5.79 15.88
C PHE A 136 -4.20 -5.51 17.15
N LYS A 137 -5.19 -6.34 17.45
CA LYS A 137 -5.92 -6.27 18.72
C LYS A 137 -4.98 -6.50 19.92
N ASN A 138 -4.19 -7.57 19.89
CA ASN A 138 -3.22 -7.87 20.95
C ASN A 138 -2.17 -6.76 21.10
N MET A 139 -1.66 -6.23 19.99
CA MET A 139 -0.74 -5.08 19.99
C MET A 139 -1.39 -3.84 20.62
N LYS A 140 -2.66 -3.55 20.31
CA LYS A 140 -3.40 -2.43 20.91
C LYS A 140 -3.55 -2.62 22.41
N GLU A 141 -3.97 -3.79 22.87
CA GLU A 141 -4.12 -4.11 24.30
C GLU A 141 -2.79 -3.93 25.05
N ASN A 142 -1.67 -4.31 24.44
CA ASN A 142 -0.34 -4.08 24.99
C ASN A 142 -0.01 -2.59 25.11
N VAL A 143 -0.28 -1.79 24.07
CA VAL A 143 -0.09 -0.33 24.08
C VAL A 143 -0.94 0.33 25.17
N GLU A 144 -2.22 -0.04 25.28
CA GLU A 144 -3.15 0.48 26.29
C GLU A 144 -2.74 0.08 27.72
N SER A 145 -2.07 -1.07 27.86
CA SER A 145 -1.49 -1.53 29.13
C SER A 145 -0.15 -0.87 29.49
N GLY A 146 0.35 0.05 28.64
CA GLY A 146 1.61 0.77 28.86
C GLY A 146 2.87 -0.02 28.44
N ASN A 147 2.71 -1.13 27.73
CA ASN A 147 3.82 -1.88 27.16
C ASN A 147 4.14 -1.32 25.77
N LEU A 148 5.42 -1.03 25.48
CA LEU A 148 5.84 -0.63 24.14
C LEU A 148 5.60 -1.81 23.17
N PRO A 149 5.02 -1.57 21.98
CA PRO A 149 4.75 -2.63 21.03
C PRO A 149 6.07 -3.20 20.52
N THR A 150 6.37 -4.43 20.89
CA THR A 150 7.31 -5.26 20.14
C THR A 150 6.56 -5.77 18.92
N LEU A 151 6.98 -5.31 17.73
CA LEU A 151 6.68 -6.00 16.47
C LEU A 151 7.37 -7.37 16.56
N GLU A 152 6.72 -8.34 17.19
CA GLU A 152 7.08 -9.74 16.97
C GLU A 152 6.88 -9.98 15.48
N LYS A 153 7.92 -10.51 14.84
CA LYS A 153 7.82 -10.93 13.45
C LYS A 153 6.63 -11.88 13.37
N ILE A 154 5.60 -11.44 12.66
CA ILE A 154 4.48 -12.31 12.32
C ILE A 154 5.06 -13.27 11.29
N ASP A 155 5.45 -14.46 11.76
CA ASP A 155 5.89 -15.58 10.92
C ASP A 155 4.67 -16.22 10.27
#